data_AF-A0A953W3C2-F1
#
_entry.id   AF-A0A953W3C2-F1
#
_cell.length_a   1.000
_cell.length_b   1.000
_cell.length_c   1.000
_cell.angle_alpha   90.00
_cell.angle_beta   90.00
_cell.angle_gamma   90.00
#
_symmetry.space_group_name_H-M   'P 1'
#
loop_
_entity.id
_entity.type
_entity.pdbx_description
1 polymer ?
#
loop_
_entity_poly.entity_id
_entity_poly.type
_entity_poly.pdbx_seq_one_letter_code
_entity_poly.pdbx_strand_id
1 'polypeptide(L)'
;HNSGHWTIEGALTSQFEQHIRAVVGWPLGPTTRIAAIEMLNLIGEDANDWPQLAADPTARLHLYGKREVRAGRKMGHVTKLRSS
;
A
#
# COMPACT_ATOMS: atom_id res chain seq x y z
N HIS A 1 8.33 -2.99 8.92
CA HIS A 1 6.98 -2.66 9.46
C HIS A 1 6.03 -2.36 8.31
N ASN A 2 5.14 -3.29 7.98
CA ASN A 2 4.05 -3.03 7.02
C ASN A 2 2.91 -2.37 7.80
N SER A 3 2.84 -1.05 7.76
CA SER A 3 1.90 -0.25 8.54
C SER A 3 0.47 -0.32 7.99
N GLY A 4 -0.06 -1.49 7.63
CA GLY A 4 -1.46 -1.65 7.16
C GLY A 4 -1.81 -1.08 5.78
N HIS A 5 -0.85 -0.59 4.98
CA HIS A 5 -1.13 0.04 3.68
C HIS A 5 -1.84 -0.87 2.68
N TRP A 6 -1.67 -2.20 2.79
CA TRP A 6 -2.39 -3.17 1.96
C TRP A 6 -3.91 -2.98 1.99
N THR A 7 -4.46 -2.38 3.06
CA THR A 7 -5.89 -2.11 3.19
C THR A 7 -6.42 -1.08 2.20
N ILE A 8 -5.56 -0.29 1.53
CA ILE A 8 -5.98 0.63 0.47
C ILE A 8 -6.59 -0.15 -0.70
N GLU A 9 -5.95 -1.25 -1.12
CA GLU A 9 -6.43 -2.09 -2.22
C GLU A 9 -7.20 -3.33 -1.74
N GLY A 10 -6.89 -3.82 -0.54
CA GLY A 10 -7.25 -5.17 -0.10
C GLY A 10 -8.44 -5.27 0.83
N ALA A 11 -9.01 -4.13 1.29
CA ALA A 11 -10.13 -4.11 2.22
C ALA A 11 -11.23 -3.15 1.77
N LEU A 12 -12.46 -3.38 2.22
CA LEU A 12 -13.60 -2.49 1.94
C LEU A 12 -13.43 -1.08 2.53
N THR A 13 -12.60 -0.92 3.56
CA THR A 13 -12.23 0.39 4.09
C THR A 13 -10.76 0.37 4.48
N SER A 14 -9.99 1.31 3.94
CA SER A 14 -8.58 1.45 4.29
C SER A 14 -8.40 1.92 5.73
N GLN A 15 -7.25 1.62 6.33
CA GLN A 15 -6.90 2.14 7.65
C GLN A 15 -6.93 3.67 7.73
N PHE A 16 -6.67 4.38 6.62
CA PHE A 16 -6.64 5.84 6.56
C PHE A 16 -8.05 6.41 6.60
N GLU A 17 -8.96 5.81 5.83
CA GLU A 17 -10.37 6.17 5.85
C GLU A 17 -11.00 5.82 7.21
N GLN A 18 -10.69 4.66 7.79
CA GLN A 18 -11.12 4.32 9.15
C GLN A 18 -10.60 5.33 10.18
N HIS A 19 -9.34 5.74 10.06
CA HIS A 19 -8.77 6.74 10.97
C HIS A 19 -9.54 8.06 10.88
N ILE A 20 -9.81 8.57 9.68
CA ILE A 20 -10.59 9.82 9.53
C ILE A 20 -12.00 9.65 10.08
N ARG A 21 -12.71 8.55 9.75
CA ARG A 21 -14.05 8.27 10.30
C ARG A 21 -14.07 8.32 11.83
N ALA A 22 -13.09 7.68 12.47
CA ALA A 22 -12.95 7.70 13.91
C ALA A 22 -12.68 9.11 14.46
N VAL A 23 -11.78 9.87 13.82
CA VAL A 23 -11.41 11.24 14.24
C VAL A 23 -12.58 12.20 14.14
N VAL A 24 -13.40 12.11 13.10
CA VAL A 24 -14.51 13.05 12.85
C VAL A 24 -15.86 12.57 13.39
N GLY A 25 -15.90 11.42 14.07
CA GLY A 25 -17.12 10.87 14.68
C GLY A 25 -18.13 10.28 13.69
N TRP A 26 -17.69 9.84 12.51
CA TRP A 26 -18.55 9.14 11.55
C TRP A 26 -18.70 7.66 11.91
N PRO A 27 -19.77 6.98 11.45
CA PRO A 27 -19.86 5.53 11.54
C PRO A 27 -18.62 4.87 10.93
N LEU A 28 -18.07 3.86 11.62
CA LEU A 28 -16.93 3.09 11.11
C LEU A 28 -17.36 2.27 9.87
N GLY A 29 -16.43 2.14 8.92
CA GLY A 29 -16.61 1.30 7.74
C GLY A 29 -16.33 -0.18 8.00
N PRO A 30 -16.80 -1.07 7.11
CA PRO A 30 -16.47 -2.49 7.15
C PRO A 30 -14.99 -2.73 6.85
N THR A 31 -14.34 -3.62 7.60
CA THR A 31 -12.91 -3.95 7.46
C THR A 31 -12.67 -5.27 6.71
N THR A 32 -13.71 -5.80 6.04
CA THR A 32 -13.66 -7.07 5.31
C THR A 32 -12.59 -7.03 4.22
N ARG A 33 -11.75 -8.05 4.19
CA ARG A 33 -10.75 -8.27 3.13
C ARG A 33 -11.43 -8.73 1.84
N ILE A 34 -11.10 -8.10 0.71
CA ILE A 34 -11.76 -8.35 -0.60
C ILE A 34 -10.89 -9.10 -1.61
N ALA A 35 -9.62 -9.33 -1.31
CA ALA A 35 -8.70 -10.07 -2.17
C ALA A 35 -7.65 -10.83 -1.35
N ALA A 36 -6.95 -11.77 -1.97
CA ALA A 36 -5.66 -12.23 -1.45
C ALA A 36 -4.61 -11.17 -1.81
N ILE A 37 -3.78 -10.76 -0.84
CA ILE A 37 -2.85 -9.63 -1.02
C ILE A 37 -1.46 -9.98 -0.53
N GLU A 38 -0.46 -9.54 -1.29
CA GLU A 38 0.93 -9.45 -0.84
C GLU A 38 1.37 -7.98 -0.90
N MET A 39 1.96 -7.48 0.19
CA MET A 39 2.45 -6.11 0.23
C MET A 39 3.93 -6.10 0.57
N LEU A 40 4.72 -5.47 -0.30
CA LEU A 40 6.17 -5.32 -0.16
C LEU A 40 6.50 -3.85 0.04
N ASN A 41 7.39 -3.54 0.99
CA ASN A 41 7.97 -2.20 1.05
C ASN A 41 9.06 -2.08 0.02
N LEU A 42 9.18 -0.91 -0.59
CA LEU A 42 10.32 -0.58 -1.45
C LEU A 42 11.32 0.20 -0.60
N ILE A 43 12.47 -0.42 -0.28
CA ILE A 43 13.49 0.13 0.60
C ILE A 43 14.73 0.51 -0.22
N GLY A 44 15.17 1.75 -0.10
CA GLY A 44 16.35 2.23 -0.83
C GLY A 44 16.22 1.93 -2.32
N GLU A 45 17.20 1.22 -2.87
CA GLU A 45 17.32 0.92 -4.29
C GLU A 45 16.21 0.01 -4.83
N ASP A 46 15.48 -0.73 -3.98
CA ASP A 46 14.32 -1.55 -4.41
C ASP A 46 13.26 -0.69 -5.12
N ALA A 47 13.23 0.62 -4.84
CA ALA A 47 12.32 1.55 -5.49
C ALA A 47 12.66 1.81 -6.96
N ASN A 48 13.86 1.45 -7.43
CA ASN A 48 14.24 1.59 -8.83
C ASN A 48 13.56 0.56 -9.74
N ASP A 49 13.01 -0.52 -9.17
CA ASP A 49 12.21 -1.52 -9.90
C ASP A 49 10.79 -1.02 -10.23
N TRP A 50 10.49 0.26 -9.95
CA TRP A 50 9.19 0.85 -10.19
C TRP A 50 8.68 0.69 -11.64
N PRO A 51 9.50 0.73 -12.72
CA PRO A 51 8.98 0.54 -14.07
C PRO A 51 8.38 -0.85 -14.28
N GLN A 52 9.05 -1.89 -13.76
CA GLN A 52 8.59 -3.27 -13.84
C GLN A 52 7.34 -3.48 -12.98
N LEU A 53 7.33 -2.91 -11.76
CA LEU A 53 6.18 -2.97 -10.86
C LEU A 53 4.97 -2.21 -11.41
N ALA A 54 5.18 -1.10 -12.11
CA ALA A 54 4.11 -0.33 -12.76
C ALA A 54 3.51 -1.05 -13.98
N ALA A 55 4.30 -1.90 -14.64
CA ALA A 55 3.84 -2.72 -15.77
C ALA A 55 3.09 -3.99 -15.34
N ASP A 56 3.24 -4.43 -14.08
CA ASP A 56 2.55 -5.61 -13.55
C ASP A 56 1.06 -5.29 -13.30
N PRO A 57 0.11 -5.95 -14.01
CA PRO A 57 -1.32 -5.63 -13.89
C PRO A 57 -1.90 -5.99 -12.51
N THR A 58 -1.22 -6.86 -11.77
CA THR A 58 -1.62 -7.26 -10.41
C THR A 58 -1.11 -6.30 -9.34
N ALA A 59 -0.16 -5.43 -9.67
CA ALA A 59 0.50 -4.55 -8.74
C ALA A 59 -0.18 -3.18 -8.63
N ARG A 60 -0.15 -2.61 -7.44
CA ARG A 60 -0.54 -1.23 -7.12
C ARG A 60 0.63 -0.57 -6.45
N LEU A 61 1.37 0.20 -7.24
CA LEU A 61 2.59 0.88 -6.85
C LEU A 61 2.28 2.21 -6.16
N HIS A 62 2.88 2.43 -5.00
CA HIS A 62 2.80 3.68 -4.24
C HIS A 62 4.21 4.19 -3.91
N LEU A 63 4.66 5.20 -4.64
CA LEU A 63 5.91 5.93 -4.35
C LEU A 63 5.62 7.18 -3.52
N TYR A 64 6.41 7.43 -2.49
CA TYR A 64 6.19 8.55 -1.56
C TYR A 64 6.76 9.89 -2.06
N GLY A 65 7.13 10.01 -3.34
CA GLY A 65 7.65 11.25 -3.93
C GLY A 65 9.01 11.71 -3.38
N LYS A 66 9.78 10.81 -2.74
CA LYS A 66 11.10 11.13 -2.20
C LYS A 66 12.11 11.26 -3.34
N ARG A 67 12.72 12.45 -3.46
CA ARG A 67 13.66 12.77 -4.55
C ARG A 67 14.96 11.96 -4.50
N GLU A 68 15.43 11.62 -3.30
CA GLU A 68 16.69 10.90 -3.10
C GLU A 68 16.45 9.52 -2.49
N VAL A 69 16.97 8.51 -3.19
CA VAL A 69 17.11 7.14 -2.69
C VAL A 69 18.26 7.09 -1.68
N ARG A 70 18.04 6.42 -0.55
CA ARG A 70 19.06 6.18 0.48
C ARG A 70 18.89 4.78 1.06
N ALA A 71 19.99 4.09 1.36
CA ALA A 71 19.95 2.77 1.97
C ALA A 71 19.09 2.75 3.25
N GLY A 72 18.26 1.72 3.38
CA GLY A 72 17.33 1.56 4.52
C GLY A 72 16.13 2.53 4.54
N ARG A 73 16.05 3.51 3.62
CA ARG A 73 14.94 4.46 3.57
C ARG A 73 13.74 3.82 2.88
N LYS A 74 12.59 3.81 3.53
CA LYS A 74 11.34 3.40 2.88
C LYS A 74 10.93 4.42 1.82
N MET A 75 11.01 4.03 0.55
CA MET A 75 10.73 4.89 -0.60
C MET A 75 9.29 4.76 -1.09
N GLY A 76 8.67 3.62 -0.83
CA GLY A 76 7.29 3.34 -1.20
C GLY A 76 6.84 1.98 -0.73
N HIS A 77 5.80 1.48 -1.36
CA HIS A 77 5.36 0.09 -1.27
C HIS A 77 4.66 -0.32 -2.56
N VAL A 78 4.56 -1.62 -2.77
CA VAL A 78 3.71 -2.21 -3.80
C VAL A 78 2.75 -3.19 -3.14
N THR A 79 1.48 -3.10 -3.50
CA THR A 79 0.42 -4.04 -3.10
C THR A 79 0.06 -4.88 -4.32
N LYS A 80 0.28 -6.21 -4.26
CA LYS A 80 -0.09 -7.15 -5.32
C LYS A 80 -1.38 -7.87 -4.95
N LEU A 81 -2.36 -7.80 -5.84
CA LEU A 81 -3.63 -8.52 -5.73
C LEU A 81 -3.46 -9.90 -6.38
N ARG A 82 -3.63 -10.96 -5.60
CA ARG A 82 -3.56 -12.32 -6.11
C ARG A 82 -4.97 -12.79 -6.49
N SER A 83 -5.15 -13.20 -7.73
CA SER A 83 -6.31 -14.00 -8.13
C SER A 83 -6.20 -15.38 -7.47
N SER A 84 -7.29 -15.79 -6.83
CA SER A 84 -7.51 -17.15 -6.34
C SER A 84 -7.64 -18.13 -7.50
#